data_AF-A0AAE1UGF4-F1
#
_entry.id   AF-A0AAE1UGF4-F1
#
_cell.length_a   1.000
_cell.length_b   1.000
_cell.length_c   1.000
_cell.angle_alpha   90.00
_cell.angle_beta   90.00
_cell.angle_gamma   90.00
#
_symmetry.space_group_name_H-M   'P 1'
#
loop_
_entity.id
_entity.type
_entity.pdbx_description
1 polymer ?
#
loop_
_entity_poly.entity_id
_entity_poly.type
_entity_poly.pdbx_seq_one_letter_code
_entity_poly.pdbx_strand_id
1 'polypeptide(L)'
;MADGEGHERPEFASLSGSRKRSRDERKWKKTVAKEKRNSGKQYTSAYTGKEVAERKVGTPCGCRMGCFDLVGQANIEVIFNDFWKSGKWDIQTAYIKKHTTSKSVKRRRTDAVDKQKKLYSCLPCQC
;
A
#
# COMPACT_ATOMS: atom_id res chain seq x y z
N MET A 1 -64.82 29.00 -46.24
CA MET A 1 -63.50 28.51 -46.70
C MET A 1 -62.64 28.52 -45.44
N ALA A 2 -62.31 27.33 -44.93
CA ALA A 2 -61.57 27.18 -43.68
C ALA A 2 -60.14 26.80 -44.06
N ASP A 3 -59.24 27.77 -43.98
CA ASP A 3 -57.82 27.57 -44.26
C ASP A 3 -57.19 26.86 -43.05
N GLY A 4 -56.78 25.61 -43.27
CA GLY A 4 -56.10 24.78 -42.27
C GLY A 4 -54.62 25.12 -42.20
N GLU A 5 -54.21 25.84 -41.15
CA GLU A 5 -52.81 26.04 -40.81
C GLU A 5 -52.20 24.73 -40.28
N GLY A 6 -51.30 24.15 -41.07
CA GLY A 6 -50.51 22.98 -40.68
C GLY A 6 -49.51 23.35 -39.60
N HIS A 7 -49.74 22.89 -38.38
CA HIS A 7 -48.76 22.98 -37.30
C HIS A 7 -47.61 22.00 -37.60
N GLU A 8 -46.51 22.55 -38.12
CA GLU A 8 -45.26 21.81 -38.27
C GLU A 8 -44.76 21.41 -36.87
N ARG A 9 -44.57 20.10 -36.67
CA ARG A 9 -44.17 19.53 -35.38
C ARG A 9 -42.65 19.67 -35.26
N PRO A 10 -42.11 20.34 -34.23
CA PRO A 10 -40.67 20.57 -34.16
C PRO A 10 -39.92 19.23 -34.05
N GLU A 11 -38.89 19.10 -34.88
CA GLU A 11 -37.93 18.00 -34.87
C GLU A 11 -37.18 18.02 -33.55
N PHE A 12 -37.48 17.06 -32.68
CA PHE A 12 -36.77 16.86 -31.41
C PHE A 12 -35.31 16.50 -31.71
N ALA A 13 -34.44 17.49 -31.62
CA ALA A 13 -33.00 17.29 -31.62
C ALA A 13 -32.63 16.35 -30.46
N SER A 14 -32.09 15.18 -30.83
CA SER A 14 -31.70 14.12 -29.90
C SER A 14 -30.62 14.64 -28.93
N LEU A 15 -31.03 14.94 -27.69
CA LEU A 15 -30.13 15.39 -26.63
C LEU A 15 -29.20 14.23 -26.22
N SER A 16 -27.97 14.29 -26.73
CA SER A 16 -26.73 13.74 -26.19
C SER A 16 -26.90 12.56 -25.21
N GLY A 17 -27.00 11.36 -25.74
CA GLY A 17 -26.77 10.15 -24.95
C GLY A 17 -25.41 10.27 -24.26
N SER A 18 -25.40 10.24 -22.93
CA SER A 18 -24.18 10.22 -22.12
C SER A 18 -23.23 9.18 -22.73
N ARG A 19 -22.09 9.64 -23.27
CA ARG A 19 -21.08 8.74 -23.85
C ARG A 19 -20.69 7.75 -22.75
N LYS A 20 -21.03 6.46 -22.94
CA LYS A 20 -20.58 5.39 -22.05
C LYS A 20 -19.08 5.55 -21.86
N ARG A 21 -18.64 5.70 -20.61
CA ARG A 21 -17.21 5.89 -20.29
C ARG A 21 -16.45 4.69 -20.86
N SER A 22 -15.42 4.95 -21.65
CA SER A 22 -14.52 3.91 -22.13
C SER A 22 -13.87 3.20 -20.92
N ARG A 23 -13.98 1.88 -20.86
CA ARG A 23 -13.35 1.08 -19.80
C ARG A 23 -11.85 1.01 -20.04
N ASP A 24 -11.09 1.80 -19.28
CA ASP A 24 -9.63 1.80 -19.28
C ASP A 24 -9.12 1.49 -17.87
N GLU A 25 -8.77 0.22 -17.63
CA GLU A 25 -8.40 -0.28 -16.31
C GLU A 25 -7.08 0.28 -15.79
N ARG A 26 -6.20 0.74 -16.69
CA ARG A 26 -4.90 1.34 -16.35
C ARG A 26 -5.08 2.71 -15.70
N LYS A 27 -6.14 3.43 -16.08
CA LYS A 27 -6.47 4.76 -15.51
C LYS A 27 -7.24 4.69 -14.20
N TRP A 28 -7.65 3.50 -13.77
CA TRP A 28 -8.36 3.36 -12.51
C TRP A 28 -7.44 3.75 -11.35
N LYS A 29 -7.93 4.66 -10.50
CA LYS A 29 -7.19 5.15 -9.32
C LYS A 29 -6.58 4.01 -8.50
N LYS A 30 -7.29 2.89 -8.36
CA LYS A 30 -6.82 1.69 -7.65
C LYS A 30 -5.65 1.01 -8.35
N THR A 31 -5.71 0.85 -9.68
CA THR A 31 -4.63 0.24 -10.49
C THR A 31 -3.38 1.10 -10.42
N VAL A 32 -3.51 2.40 -10.68
CA VAL A 32 -2.40 3.36 -10.61
C VAL A 32 -1.77 3.37 -9.21
N ALA A 33 -2.58 3.40 -8.15
CA ALA A 33 -2.06 3.38 -6.78
C ALA A 33 -1.35 2.05 -6.45
N LYS A 34 -1.84 0.91 -6.97
CA LYS A 34 -1.21 -0.40 -6.80
C LYS A 34 0.14 -0.46 -7.51
N GLU A 35 0.22 0.02 -8.75
CA GLU A 35 1.47 0.07 -9.52
C GLU A 35 2.52 0.97 -8.86
N LYS A 36 2.11 2.18 -8.43
CA LYS A 36 3.00 3.09 -7.71
C LYS A 36 3.49 2.50 -6.38
N ARG A 37 2.59 1.86 -5.62
CA ARG A 37 2.96 1.16 -4.38
C ARG A 37 3.98 0.05 -4.63
N ASN A 38 3.75 -0.79 -5.64
CA ASN A 38 4.64 -1.93 -5.93
C ASN A 38 6.01 -1.48 -6.47
N SER A 39 6.08 -0.31 -7.10
CA SER A 39 7.34 0.31 -7.54
C SER A 39 7.99 1.19 -6.49
N GLY A 40 7.40 1.29 -5.29
CA GLY A 40 7.93 2.07 -4.18
C GLY A 40 7.74 3.59 -4.34
N LYS A 41 7.05 4.06 -5.38
CA LYS A 41 6.86 5.50 -5.68
C LYS A 41 5.81 6.13 -4.78
N GLN A 42 5.83 7.46 -4.67
CA GLN A 42 4.79 8.21 -3.96
C GLN A 42 3.41 7.95 -4.60
N TYR A 43 2.40 7.71 -3.78
CA TYR A 43 1.03 7.49 -4.26
C TYR A 43 -0.02 7.97 -3.26
N THR A 44 -1.20 8.29 -3.79
CA THR A 44 -2.37 8.61 -2.98
C THR A 44 -3.17 7.34 -2.71
N SER A 45 -3.49 7.05 -1.46
CA SER A 45 -4.33 5.92 -1.07
C SER A 45 -5.72 6.08 -1.68
N ALA A 46 -6.16 5.11 -2.50
CA ALA A 46 -7.49 5.15 -3.11
C ALA A 46 -8.64 5.04 -2.10
N TYR A 47 -8.37 4.56 -0.88
CA TYR A 47 -9.36 4.39 0.19
C TYR A 47 -9.35 5.57 1.17
N THR A 48 -8.16 6.00 1.61
CA THR A 48 -8.01 7.02 2.67
C THR A 48 -7.75 8.41 2.10
N GLY A 49 -7.41 8.53 0.82
CA GLY A 49 -7.00 9.81 0.20
C GLY A 49 -5.64 10.35 0.65
N LYS A 50 -4.98 9.70 1.63
CA LYS A 50 -3.68 10.13 2.16
C LYS A 50 -2.57 9.88 1.15
N GLU A 51 -1.64 10.83 1.05
CA GLU A 51 -0.40 10.65 0.32
C GLU A 51 0.58 9.78 1.11
N VAL A 52 1.17 8.81 0.43
CA VAL A 52 2.22 7.94 0.93
C VAL A 52 3.48 8.29 0.17
N ALA A 53 4.52 8.71 0.88
CA ALA A 53 5.80 9.10 0.31
C ALA A 53 6.49 7.94 -0.43
N GLU A 54 7.38 8.30 -1.34
CA GLU A 54 8.27 7.34 -2.01
C GLU A 54 9.18 6.63 -1.00
N ARG A 55 9.42 5.35 -1.25
CA ARG A 55 10.32 4.49 -0.47
C ARG A 55 11.76 4.93 -0.73
N LYS A 56 12.52 5.01 0.34
CA LYS A 56 13.96 5.31 0.31
C LYS A 56 14.66 4.37 1.29
N VAL A 57 15.96 4.17 1.11
CA VAL A 57 16.79 3.51 2.11
C VAL A 57 16.72 4.33 3.40
N GLY A 58 16.41 3.66 4.51
CA GLY A 58 16.30 4.31 5.81
C GLY A 58 17.66 4.60 6.43
N THR A 59 17.65 5.31 7.55
CA THR A 59 18.86 5.50 8.37
C THR A 59 19.38 4.15 8.91
N PRO A 60 20.69 4.00 9.11
CA PRO A 60 21.26 2.81 9.73
C PRO A 60 20.62 2.49 11.08
N CYS A 61 20.40 1.19 11.38
CA CYS A 61 19.92 0.78 12.70
C CYS A 61 21.04 0.80 13.75
N GLY A 62 20.72 1.26 14.97
CA GLY A 62 21.57 1.10 16.17
C GLY A 62 21.49 -0.31 16.79
N CYS A 63 21.22 -1.30 15.97
CA CYS A 63 21.03 -2.69 16.33
C CYS A 63 22.37 -3.33 16.76
N ARG A 64 22.39 -4.15 17.83
CA ARG A 64 23.61 -4.80 18.36
C ARG A 64 24.42 -5.57 17.31
N MET A 65 23.75 -6.08 16.29
CA MET A 65 24.36 -6.88 15.22
C MET A 65 24.98 -6.03 14.10
N GLY A 66 24.86 -4.69 14.14
CA GLY A 66 25.45 -3.79 13.14
C GLY A 66 25.02 -4.12 11.71
N CYS A 67 23.72 -4.36 11.48
CA CYS A 67 23.23 -4.95 10.23
C CYS A 67 23.62 -4.14 8.99
N PHE A 68 23.64 -2.81 9.10
CA PHE A 68 24.00 -1.91 8.01
C PHE A 68 25.50 -1.99 7.69
N ASP A 69 26.36 -2.07 8.70
CA ASP A 69 27.81 -2.19 8.52
C ASP A 69 28.18 -3.57 7.97
N LEU A 70 27.49 -4.62 8.43
CA LEU A 70 27.72 -5.99 7.98
C LEU A 70 27.40 -6.18 6.49
N VAL A 71 26.32 -5.58 6.01
CA VAL A 71 25.91 -5.67 4.60
C VAL A 71 26.68 -4.66 3.75
N GLY A 72 26.91 -3.46 4.29
CA GLY A 72 27.52 -2.34 3.59
C GLY A 72 26.53 -1.52 2.76
N GLN A 73 26.70 -0.20 2.77
CA GLN A 73 25.79 0.76 2.12
C GLN A 73 25.59 0.48 0.62
N ALA A 74 26.66 0.19 -0.12
CA ALA A 74 26.57 -0.08 -1.55
C ALA A 74 25.69 -1.30 -1.86
N ASN A 75 25.81 -2.37 -1.07
CA ASN A 75 24.99 -3.56 -1.23
C ASN A 75 23.52 -3.30 -0.85
N ILE A 76 23.27 -2.49 0.18
CA ILE A 76 21.91 -2.08 0.57
C ILE A 76 21.22 -1.35 -0.57
N GLU A 77 21.93 -0.43 -1.24
CA GLU A 77 21.40 0.31 -2.39
C GLU A 77 21.10 -0.60 -3.58
N VAL A 78 21.97 -1.56 -3.87
CA VAL A 78 21.73 -2.57 -4.92
C VAL A 78 20.49 -3.40 -4.60
N ILE A 79 20.39 -3.95 -3.38
CA ILE A 79 19.24 -4.74 -2.93
C ILE A 79 17.95 -3.91 -3.01
N PHE A 80 18.01 -2.65 -2.57
CA PHE A 80 16.88 -1.75 -2.61
C PHE A 80 16.39 -1.50 -4.05
N ASN A 81 17.32 -1.17 -4.95
CA ASN A 81 17.01 -0.88 -6.34
C ASN A 81 16.47 -2.11 -7.07
N ASP A 82 17.10 -3.27 -6.90
CA ASP A 82 16.67 -4.53 -7.53
C ASP A 82 15.27 -4.94 -7.08
N PHE A 83 14.98 -4.80 -5.78
CA PHE A 83 13.67 -5.12 -5.23
C PHE A 83 12.56 -4.25 -5.82
N TRP A 84 12.73 -2.92 -5.83
CA TRP A 84 11.69 -2.00 -6.28
C TRP A 84 11.56 -1.91 -7.80
N LYS A 85 12.65 -2.14 -8.56
CA LYS A 85 12.65 -2.17 -10.02
C LYS A 85 11.68 -3.21 -10.60
N SER A 86 11.46 -4.32 -9.89
CA SER A 86 10.58 -5.40 -10.35
C SER A 86 9.10 -4.99 -10.46
N GLY A 87 8.61 -4.09 -9.60
CA GLY A 87 7.25 -3.51 -9.66
C GLY A 87 6.07 -4.50 -9.56
N LYS A 88 6.33 -5.79 -9.35
CA LYS A 88 5.32 -6.87 -9.30
C LYS A 88 5.47 -7.68 -8.02
N TRP A 89 4.36 -7.91 -7.34
CA TRP A 89 4.33 -8.60 -6.05
C TRP A 89 4.90 -10.02 -6.09
N ASP A 90 4.59 -10.79 -7.14
CA ASP A 90 5.09 -12.17 -7.27
C ASP A 90 6.62 -12.22 -7.40
N ILE A 91 7.18 -11.31 -8.19
CA ILE A 91 8.63 -11.21 -8.41
C ILE A 91 9.33 -10.73 -7.13
N GLN A 92 8.76 -9.72 -6.45
CA GLN A 92 9.27 -9.26 -5.16
C GLN A 92 9.27 -10.36 -4.11
N THR A 93 8.21 -11.16 -4.07
CA THR A 93 8.09 -12.29 -3.14
C THR A 93 9.10 -13.38 -3.48
N ALA A 94 9.28 -13.70 -4.76
CA ALA A 94 10.29 -14.65 -5.21
C ALA A 94 11.72 -14.16 -4.89
N TYR A 95 11.98 -12.86 -5.05
CA TYR A 95 13.26 -12.24 -4.69
C TYR A 95 13.56 -12.42 -3.20
N ILE A 96 12.62 -12.10 -2.31
CA ILE A 96 12.79 -12.30 -0.87
C ILE A 96 13.07 -13.77 -0.54
N LYS A 97 12.29 -14.70 -1.13
CA LYS A 97 12.47 -16.15 -0.92
C LYS A 97 13.85 -16.64 -1.36
N LYS A 98 14.35 -16.13 -2.49
CA LYS A 98 15.68 -16.49 -3.03
C LYS A 98 16.81 -16.04 -2.09
N HIS A 99 16.66 -14.88 -1.46
CA HIS A 99 17.69 -14.26 -0.62
C HIS A 99 17.54 -14.53 0.88
N THR A 100 16.57 -15.37 1.29
CA THR A 100 16.32 -15.69 2.71
C THR A 100 16.42 -17.19 2.92
N THR A 101 16.99 -17.61 4.05
CA THR A 101 16.99 -19.01 4.47
C THR A 101 16.10 -19.19 5.70
N SER A 102 15.17 -20.14 5.67
CA SER A 102 14.42 -20.52 6.85
C SER A 102 15.34 -21.25 7.84
N LYS A 103 15.40 -20.77 9.07
CA LYS A 103 16.08 -21.46 10.17
C LYS A 103 15.01 -21.98 11.12
N SER A 104 15.08 -23.26 11.47
CA SER A 104 14.20 -23.84 12.48
C SER A 104 14.47 -23.18 13.83
N VAL A 105 13.40 -22.93 14.59
CA VAL A 105 13.50 -22.31 15.92
C VAL A 105 14.10 -23.32 16.88
N LYS A 106 15.39 -23.16 17.24
CA LYS A 106 16.12 -24.07 18.13
C LYS A 106 15.60 -24.10 19.57
N ARG A 107 15.10 -22.96 20.07
CA ARG A 107 14.49 -22.83 21.39
C ARG A 107 13.31 -21.89 21.30
N ARG A 108 12.13 -22.35 21.67
CA ARG A 108 11.01 -21.46 22.00
C ARG A 108 11.18 -21.10 23.46
N ARG A 109 11.31 -19.81 23.79
CA ARG A 109 11.08 -19.39 25.17
C ARG A 109 9.60 -19.68 25.42
N THR A 110 9.29 -20.57 26.35
CA THR A 110 7.98 -20.53 26.99
C THR A 110 7.97 -19.20 27.72
N ASP A 111 7.15 -18.24 27.27
CA ASP A 111 6.80 -17.13 28.14
C ASP A 111 6.35 -17.78 29.45
N ALA A 112 7.06 -17.46 30.53
CA ALA A 112 6.68 -17.95 31.84
C ALA A 112 5.23 -17.51 32.02
N VAL A 113 4.32 -18.48 32.00
CA VAL A 113 2.91 -18.29 32.29
C VAL A 113 2.84 -17.45 33.56
N ASP A 114 2.23 -16.28 33.43
CA ASP A 114 1.59 -15.49 34.49
C ASP A 114 2.31 -15.55 35.84
N LYS A 115 3.39 -14.79 35.98
CA LYS A 115 3.87 -14.41 37.31
C LYS A 115 3.66 -12.91 37.48
N GLN A 116 2.70 -12.62 38.36
CA GLN A 116 2.41 -11.32 38.97
C GLN A 116 1.29 -10.52 38.27
N LYS A 117 0.05 -10.99 38.45
CA LYS A 117 -1.04 -10.07 38.79
C LYS A 117 -0.57 -9.21 39.96
N LYS A 118 -0.02 -8.03 39.65
CA LYS A 118 0.12 -6.96 40.63
C LYS A 118 -1.31 -6.56 40.97
N LEU A 119 -1.88 -7.19 41.99
CA LEU A 119 -3.09 -6.70 42.61
C LEU A 119 -2.66 -5.36 43.22
N TYR A 120 -2.89 -4.26 42.49
CA TYR A 120 -2.97 -2.95 43.10
C TYR A 120 -4.18 -3.04 44.04
N SER A 121 -3.95 -3.49 45.27
CA SER A 121 -4.93 -3.32 46.33
C SER A 121 -5.07 -1.82 46.49
N CYS A 122 -6.20 -1.31 45.99
CA CYS A 122 -6.94 -0.19 46.52
C CYS A 122 -6.13 0.66 47.54
N LEU A 123 -5.63 1.81 47.09
CA LEU A 123 -5.52 2.97 47.96
C LEU A 123 -6.95 3.49 48.18
N PRO A 124 -7.51 3.33 49.40
CA PRO A 124 -8.34 4.40 49.94
C PRO A 124 -8.18 4.51 51.46
N CYS A 125 -7.41 5.50 51.90
CA CYS A 125 -7.76 6.49 52.94
C CYS A 125 -6.54 7.45 53.01
N GLN A 126 -6.64 8.77 52.86
CA GLN A 126 -7.37 9.75 53.68
C GLN A 126 -7.15 9.51 55.17
N CYS A 127 -5.95 9.85 55.60
CA CYS A 127 -5.63 10.36 56.93
C CYS A 127 -4.92 11.71 56.73
#